data_AF-A0A1S3IFU1-F1
#
_entry.id   AF-A0A1S3IFU1-F1
#
_cell.length_a   1.000
_cell.length_b   1.000
_cell.length_c   1.000
_cell.angle_alpha   90.00
_cell.angle_beta   90.00
_cell.angle_gamma   90.00
#
_symmetry.space_group_name_H-M   'P 1'
#
loop_
_entity.id
_entity.type
_entity.pdbx_description
1 polymer ?
#
loop_
_entity_poly.entity_id
_entity_poly.type
_entity_poly.pdbx_seq_one_letter_code
_entity_poly.pdbx_strand_id
1 'polypeptide(L)'
;MAVTRRTVIATLICCAAVLGVYFLYFYHGSPEDIMSRNRKQHNKAAVSQGKFLHRAALKSEHPQVEDGGDDEDEGEEEDEDDPAVSSYKLWEQWVEENGYLSIGDIYDKCDDSKDRVTLGKVILLPDHEKGGVTSVSFLNHTIENDIDEGSEVKIEVSYNGKELYKNHWELCTIDEDEEEDRIVFCPIKKGPRTWKKEMKIPNYLPKGRYTAKAWLVDIDEKILVCGFADFTL
;
A
#
# COMPACT_ATOMS: atom_id res chain seq x y z
N MET A 1 -6.52 0.97 58.05
CA MET A 1 -5.33 0.22 57.62
C MET A 1 -4.21 1.20 57.36
N ALA A 2 -3.05 1.03 57.99
CA ALA A 2 -1.89 1.88 57.72
C ALA A 2 -1.24 1.44 56.40
N VAL A 3 -1.20 2.33 55.41
CA VAL A 3 -0.49 2.06 54.14
C VAL A 3 1.01 2.11 54.44
N THR A 4 1.69 0.98 54.23
CA THR A 4 3.13 0.92 54.48
C THR A 4 3.90 1.57 53.34
N ARG A 5 5.08 2.14 53.63
CA ARG A 5 5.98 2.73 52.62
C ARG A 5 6.31 1.76 51.47
N ARG A 6 6.35 0.45 51.76
CA ARG A 6 6.58 -0.60 50.74
C ARG A 6 5.41 -0.71 49.77
N THR A 7 4.18 -0.61 50.27
CA THR A 7 2.96 -0.62 49.43
C THR A 7 2.95 0.58 48.48
N VAL A 8 3.30 1.77 48.96
CA VAL A 8 3.37 2.99 48.11
C VAL A 8 4.40 2.84 47.00
N ILE A 9 5.60 2.35 47.31
CA ILE A 9 6.67 2.16 46.30
C ILE A 9 6.24 1.13 45.25
N ALA A 10 5.66 0.00 45.66
CA ALA A 10 5.19 -1.03 44.72
C ALA A 10 4.09 -0.49 43.78
N THR A 11 3.12 0.27 44.31
CA THR A 11 2.09 0.91 43.47
C THR A 11 2.70 1.89 42.48
N LEU A 12 3.65 2.72 42.89
CA LEU A 12 4.31 3.68 41.97
C LEU A 12 5.07 2.97 40.85
N ILE A 13 5.78 1.87 41.15
CA ILE A 13 6.48 1.08 40.13
C ILE A 13 5.47 0.46 39.15
N CYS A 14 4.37 -0.12 39.65
CA CYS A 14 3.32 -0.65 38.78
C CYS A 14 2.69 0.43 37.90
N CYS A 15 2.35 1.60 38.46
CA CYS A 15 1.82 2.71 37.68
C CYS A 15 2.82 3.19 36.64
N ALA A 16 4.10 3.31 36.98
CA ALA A 16 5.14 3.70 36.02
C ALA A 16 5.33 2.66 34.90
N ALA A 17 5.24 1.36 35.22
CA ALA A 17 5.30 0.29 34.21
C ALA A 17 4.09 0.32 33.28
N VAL A 18 2.87 0.48 33.83
CA VAL A 18 1.63 0.59 33.03
C VAL A 18 1.67 1.84 32.16
N LEU A 19 2.06 2.99 32.71
CA LEU A 19 2.23 4.22 31.94
C LEU A 19 3.34 4.07 30.89
N GLY A 20 4.45 3.42 31.22
CA GLY A 20 5.54 3.15 30.27
C GLY A 20 5.06 2.30 29.08
N VAL A 21 4.32 1.22 29.35
CA VAL A 21 3.70 0.40 28.30
C VAL A 21 2.69 1.23 27.50
N TYR A 22 1.84 2.02 28.17
CA TYR A 22 0.90 2.92 27.48
C TYR A 22 1.65 3.89 26.56
N PHE A 23 2.68 4.59 27.03
CA PHE A 23 3.40 5.56 26.24
C PHE A 23 4.24 4.95 25.11
N LEU A 24 4.76 3.73 25.30
CA LEU A 24 5.56 3.04 24.29
C LEU A 24 4.70 2.37 23.20
N TYR A 25 3.53 1.84 23.56
CA TYR A 25 2.73 0.99 22.67
C TYR A 25 1.38 1.57 22.28
N PHE A 26 0.85 2.56 23.01
CA PHE A 26 -0.52 3.04 22.84
C PHE A 26 -0.64 4.57 22.71
N TYR A 27 0.27 5.36 23.29
CA TYR A 27 0.33 6.80 23.09
C TYR A 27 1.09 7.09 21.81
N HIS A 28 0.34 7.37 20.76
CA HIS A 28 0.90 7.84 19.51
C HIS A 28 0.55 9.32 19.32
N GLY A 29 1.33 9.99 18.48
CA GLY A 29 1.05 11.38 18.10
C GLY A 29 -0.34 11.48 17.50
N SER A 30 -0.90 12.69 17.47
CA SER A 30 -2.20 12.91 16.87
C SER A 30 -2.20 12.46 15.40
N PRO A 31 -3.36 12.16 14.78
CA PRO A 31 -3.45 11.83 13.36
C PRO A 31 -2.68 12.82 12.47
N GLU A 32 -2.69 14.11 12.83
CA GLU A 32 -1.96 15.17 12.14
C GLU A 32 -0.44 15.02 12.24
N ASP A 33 0.07 14.60 13.40
CA ASP A 33 1.49 14.29 13.57
C ASP A 33 1.91 13.10 12.69
N ILE A 34 1.08 12.06 12.62
CA ILE A 34 1.33 10.88 11.78
C ILE A 34 1.31 11.27 10.30
N MET A 35 0.30 12.02 9.87
CA MET A 35 0.16 12.52 8.50
C MET A 35 1.31 13.45 8.11
N SER A 36 1.75 14.35 8.99
CA SER A 36 2.85 15.27 8.70
C SER A 36 4.21 14.56 8.57
N ARG A 37 4.44 13.49 9.34
CA ARG A 37 5.65 12.66 9.22
C ARG A 37 5.67 11.89 7.91
N ASN A 38 4.56 11.26 7.54
CA ASN A 38 4.44 10.54 6.27
C ASN A 38 4.57 11.50 5.08
N ARG A 39 3.97 12.70 5.12
CA ARG A 39 4.14 13.73 4.06
C ARG A 39 5.60 14.16 3.89
N LYS A 40 6.35 14.32 4.99
CA LYS A 40 7.79 14.61 4.95
C LYS A 40 8.60 13.46 4.35
N GLN A 41 8.23 12.20 4.61
CA GLN A 41 8.87 11.04 3.98
C GLN A 41 8.53 10.98 2.49
N HIS A 42 7.26 11.18 2.12
CA HIS A 42 6.81 11.19 0.73
C HIS A 42 7.55 12.25 -0.09
N ASN A 43 7.66 13.48 0.41
CA ASN A 43 8.39 14.53 -0.31
C ASN A 43 9.89 14.20 -0.49
N LYS A 44 10.50 13.42 0.42
CA LYS A 44 11.87 12.93 0.24
C LYS A 44 11.94 11.79 -0.76
N ALA A 45 10.95 10.90 -0.75
CA ALA A 45 10.86 9.75 -1.65
C ALA A 45 10.56 10.19 -3.08
N ALA A 46 9.63 11.12 -3.30
CA ALA A 46 9.32 11.69 -4.61
C ALA A 46 10.56 12.33 -5.28
N VAL A 47 11.39 13.03 -4.50
CA VAL A 47 12.68 13.57 -4.97
C VAL A 47 13.65 12.46 -5.39
N SER A 48 13.55 11.26 -4.80
CA SER A 48 14.38 10.09 -5.14
C SER A 48 13.78 9.19 -6.23
N GLN A 49 12.45 9.09 -6.33
CA GLN A 49 11.74 8.33 -7.36
C GLN A 49 11.73 9.06 -8.69
N GLY A 50 11.64 10.41 -8.70
CA GLY A 50 11.93 11.20 -9.89
C GLY A 50 13.33 10.92 -10.45
N LYS A 51 14.32 10.67 -9.57
CA LYS A 51 15.66 10.21 -9.99
C LYS A 51 15.74 8.72 -10.36
N PHE A 52 14.83 7.88 -9.86
CA PHE A 52 14.85 6.44 -10.12
C PHE A 52 14.13 6.09 -11.43
N LEU A 53 13.01 6.75 -11.75
CA LEU A 53 12.36 6.67 -13.05
C LEU A 53 13.32 7.14 -14.15
N HIS A 54 14.02 8.26 -13.91
CA HIS A 54 15.08 8.75 -14.80
C HIS A 54 16.22 7.73 -15.01
N ARG A 55 16.57 6.94 -13.98
CA ARG A 55 17.63 5.92 -14.04
C ARG A 55 17.16 4.57 -14.59
N ALA A 56 15.88 4.25 -14.48
CA ALA A 56 15.30 3.03 -15.04
C ALA A 56 15.11 3.15 -16.56
N ALA A 57 14.74 4.33 -17.05
CA ALA A 57 14.74 4.68 -18.48
C ALA A 57 16.15 4.57 -19.10
N LEU A 58 17.18 5.11 -18.43
CA LEU A 58 18.58 5.04 -18.86
C LEU A 58 19.20 3.62 -18.91
N LYS A 59 18.52 2.58 -18.41
CA LYS A 59 19.08 1.22 -18.31
C LYS A 59 18.44 0.20 -19.25
N SER A 60 17.46 0.61 -20.06
CA SER A 60 16.78 -0.27 -21.02
C SER A 60 17.40 -0.32 -22.41
N GLU A 61 18.41 0.50 -22.72
CA GLU A 61 19.15 0.39 -23.98
C GLU A 61 20.51 -0.32 -23.82
N HIS A 62 20.92 -1.00 -24.88
CA HIS A 62 21.91 -2.09 -25.00
C HIS A 62 23.23 -2.00 -24.19
N PRO A 63 23.90 -3.14 -23.90
CA PRO A 63 25.24 -3.14 -23.33
C PRO A 63 26.34 -2.92 -24.38
N GLN A 64 27.40 -2.25 -23.91
CA GLN A 64 28.74 -2.03 -24.49
C GLN A 64 28.95 -0.71 -25.25
N VAL A 65 29.75 0.20 -24.68
CA VAL A 65 31.20 0.41 -24.95
C VAL A 65 31.77 1.36 -23.86
N GLU A 66 32.98 1.09 -23.35
CA GLU A 66 33.78 2.07 -22.59
C GLU A 66 34.34 3.13 -23.55
N ASP A 67 34.15 4.42 -23.28
CA ASP A 67 35.19 5.46 -23.14
C ASP A 67 34.49 6.79 -22.77
N GLY A 68 35.19 7.68 -22.07
CA GLY A 68 34.60 8.81 -21.34
C GLY A 68 34.34 10.10 -22.11
N GLY A 69 33.86 11.10 -21.35
CA GLY A 69 33.90 12.51 -21.73
C GLY A 69 32.53 13.19 -21.83
N ASP A 70 32.31 14.07 -20.85
CA ASP A 70 31.49 15.29 -20.84
C ASP A 70 29.95 15.21 -20.84
N ASP A 71 29.42 15.81 -19.77
CA ASP A 71 28.02 16.04 -19.46
C ASP A 71 27.36 16.99 -20.47
N GLU A 72 26.43 16.48 -21.26
CA GLU A 72 25.35 17.28 -21.86
C GLU A 72 24.01 16.64 -21.47
N ASP A 73 23.30 17.36 -20.59
CA ASP A 73 21.97 17.05 -20.07
C ASP A 73 20.94 17.27 -21.20
N GLU A 74 20.84 16.30 -22.11
CA GLU A 74 19.74 16.22 -23.07
C GLU A 74 18.52 15.61 -22.35
N GLY A 75 17.53 16.46 -22.06
CA GLY A 75 16.25 16.01 -21.51
C GLY A 75 15.52 15.13 -22.50
N GLU A 76 15.59 13.81 -22.30
CA GLU A 76 14.75 12.84 -23.02
C GLU A 76 13.28 13.10 -22.73
N GLU A 77 12.50 13.35 -23.78
CA GLU A 77 11.05 13.50 -23.71
C GLU A 77 10.45 12.16 -23.26
N GLU A 78 9.76 12.14 -22.11
CA GLU A 78 9.00 10.97 -21.67
C GLU A 78 7.92 10.64 -22.72
N ASP A 79 7.95 9.44 -23.30
CA ASP A 79 6.93 8.98 -24.25
C ASP A 79 5.53 9.02 -23.60
N GLU A 80 4.77 10.10 -23.86
CA GLU A 80 3.43 10.30 -23.29
C GLU A 80 2.42 9.21 -23.69
N ASP A 81 2.74 8.46 -24.75
CA ASP A 81 1.92 7.37 -25.29
C ASP A 81 2.07 6.03 -24.53
N ASP A 82 2.97 5.91 -23.54
CA ASP A 82 3.10 4.70 -22.72
C ASP A 82 1.89 4.55 -21.74
N PRO A 83 1.11 3.45 -21.80
CA PRO A 83 0.00 3.18 -20.88
C PRO A 83 0.38 3.17 -19.38
N ALA A 84 1.59 2.75 -19.04
CA ALA A 84 2.09 2.77 -17.67
C ALA A 84 2.37 4.20 -17.18
N VAL A 85 2.99 5.02 -18.03
CA VAL A 85 3.28 6.43 -17.71
C VAL A 85 1.99 7.23 -17.58
N SER A 86 1.08 7.08 -18.55
CA SER A 86 -0.22 7.78 -18.53
C SER A 86 -1.09 7.37 -17.35
N SER A 87 -1.18 6.07 -17.02
CA SER A 87 -1.95 5.61 -15.85
C SER A 87 -1.39 6.15 -14.53
N TYR A 88 -0.06 6.17 -14.37
CA TYR A 88 0.58 6.74 -13.18
C TYR A 88 0.28 8.24 -13.04
N LYS A 89 0.45 9.03 -14.11
CA LYS A 89 0.20 10.49 -14.10
C LYS A 89 -1.24 10.82 -13.70
N LEU A 90 -2.22 10.08 -14.24
CA LEU A 90 -3.64 10.26 -13.88
C LEU A 90 -3.90 10.03 -12.40
N TRP A 91 -3.31 8.99 -11.81
CA TRP A 91 -3.50 8.71 -10.40
C TRP A 91 -2.80 9.73 -9.49
N GLU A 92 -1.59 10.19 -9.86
CA GLU A 92 -0.90 11.24 -9.11
C GLU A 92 -1.69 12.55 -9.11
N GLN A 93 -2.18 12.97 -10.29
CA GLN A 93 -3.04 14.15 -10.41
C GLN A 93 -4.29 14.01 -9.53
N TRP A 94 -4.95 12.86 -9.57
CA TRP A 94 -6.12 12.61 -8.72
C TRP A 94 -5.80 12.68 -7.22
N VAL A 95 -4.67 12.12 -6.78
CA VAL A 95 -4.22 12.20 -5.38
C VAL A 95 -3.99 13.65 -4.96
N GLU A 96 -3.32 14.44 -5.81
CA GLU A 96 -3.00 15.84 -5.55
C GLU A 96 -4.25 16.71 -5.48
N GLU A 97 -5.14 16.60 -6.47
CA GLU A 97 -6.39 17.37 -6.55
C GLU A 97 -7.30 17.15 -5.33
N ASN A 98 -7.26 15.94 -4.76
CA ASN A 98 -8.04 15.60 -3.56
C ASN A 98 -7.28 15.85 -2.25
N GLY A 99 -6.03 16.34 -2.31
CA GLY A 99 -5.20 16.62 -1.14
C GLY A 99 -4.79 15.37 -0.34
N TYR A 100 -4.85 14.20 -0.96
CA TYR A 100 -4.54 12.92 -0.33
C TYR A 100 -3.05 12.74 -0.11
N LEU A 101 -2.73 11.76 0.76
CA LEU A 101 -1.36 11.33 0.99
C LEU A 101 -1.25 9.87 0.55
N SER A 102 -0.69 9.65 -0.64
CA SER A 102 -0.37 8.31 -1.11
C SER A 102 0.76 7.70 -0.27
N ILE A 103 0.65 6.42 0.04
CA ILE A 103 1.72 5.62 0.67
C ILE A 103 2.22 4.49 -0.21
N GLY A 104 1.60 4.30 -1.37
CA GLY A 104 2.01 3.29 -2.33
C GLY A 104 1.00 3.10 -3.44
N ASP A 105 1.47 2.39 -4.46
CA ASP A 105 0.75 2.11 -5.68
C ASP A 105 0.35 0.64 -5.72
N ILE A 106 -0.70 0.35 -6.46
CA ILE A 106 -1.12 -1.01 -6.81
C ILE A 106 -0.93 -1.14 -8.31
N TYR A 107 -0.08 -2.08 -8.72
CA TYR A 107 0.22 -2.35 -10.13
C TYR A 107 -0.35 -3.69 -10.56
N ASP A 108 -0.67 -3.79 -11.85
CA ASP A 108 -0.87 -5.08 -12.50
C ASP A 108 0.49 -5.79 -12.59
N LYS A 109 0.52 -7.09 -12.25
CA LYS A 109 1.73 -7.91 -12.33
C LYS A 109 1.43 -9.33 -12.80
N CYS A 110 0.46 -9.48 -13.71
CA CYS A 110 -0.03 -10.80 -14.11
C CYS A 110 0.94 -11.44 -15.09
N ASP A 111 1.57 -10.59 -15.90
CA ASP A 111 2.62 -10.96 -16.83
C ASP A 111 3.96 -10.37 -16.39
N ASP A 112 5.05 -11.02 -16.79
CA ASP A 112 6.43 -10.50 -16.67
C ASP A 112 6.69 -9.30 -17.62
N SER A 113 5.64 -8.68 -18.15
CA SER A 113 5.75 -7.48 -18.98
C SER A 113 6.43 -6.38 -18.16
N LYS A 114 7.23 -5.56 -18.85
CA LYS A 114 7.99 -4.47 -18.21
C LYS A 114 7.06 -3.31 -17.83
N ASP A 115 5.87 -3.26 -18.41
CA ASP A 115 4.96 -2.12 -18.38
C ASP A 115 4.02 -2.26 -17.18
N ARG A 116 4.32 -1.53 -16.11
CA ARG A 116 3.56 -1.57 -14.85
C ARG A 116 2.38 -0.61 -14.91
N VAL A 117 1.26 -1.07 -15.45
CA VAL A 117 0.01 -0.29 -15.41
C VAL A 117 -0.43 -0.11 -13.95
N THR A 118 -0.64 1.15 -13.55
CA THR A 118 -1.11 1.47 -12.20
C THR A 118 -2.61 1.22 -12.12
N LEU A 119 -3.00 0.19 -11.38
CA LEU A 119 -4.40 -0.16 -11.14
C LEU A 119 -5.02 0.70 -10.04
N GLY A 120 -4.20 1.19 -9.10
CA GLY A 120 -4.72 1.81 -7.89
C GLY A 120 -3.69 2.55 -7.05
N LYS A 121 -4.21 3.24 -6.03
CA LYS A 121 -3.44 3.96 -5.01
C LYS A 121 -3.92 3.55 -3.62
N VAL A 122 -2.98 3.49 -2.68
CA VAL A 122 -3.30 3.38 -1.25
C VAL A 122 -2.99 4.73 -0.61
N ILE A 123 -4.02 5.36 -0.04
CA ILE A 123 -3.90 6.66 0.62
C ILE A 123 -4.07 6.52 2.13
N LEU A 124 -3.58 7.51 2.87
CA LEU A 124 -3.85 7.68 4.29
C LEU A 124 -4.89 8.77 4.55
N LEU A 125 -5.86 8.46 5.42
CA LEU A 125 -6.79 9.42 6.00
C LEU A 125 -6.63 9.45 7.53
N PRO A 126 -6.75 10.61 8.18
CA PRO A 126 -6.74 10.70 9.64
C PRO A 126 -8.02 10.09 10.23
N ASP A 127 -7.88 9.29 11.30
CA ASP A 127 -8.99 8.78 12.10
C ASP A 127 -9.10 9.63 13.38
N HIS A 128 -9.92 10.70 13.35
CA HIS A 128 -10.06 11.61 14.49
C HIS A 128 -10.89 11.02 15.63
N GLU A 129 -11.79 10.07 15.35
CA GLU A 129 -12.67 9.49 16.36
C GLU A 129 -11.93 8.49 17.25
N LYS A 130 -11.16 7.59 16.63
CA LYS A 130 -10.49 6.49 17.34
C LYS A 130 -8.98 6.72 17.47
N GLY A 131 -8.47 7.81 16.89
CA GLY A 131 -7.04 8.09 16.78
C GLY A 131 -6.35 7.20 15.74
N GLY A 132 -5.24 7.71 15.20
CA GLY A 132 -4.43 7.02 14.21
C GLY A 132 -4.75 7.41 12.77
N VAL A 133 -4.57 6.48 11.83
CA VAL A 133 -4.83 6.66 10.40
C VAL A 133 -5.52 5.43 9.82
N THR A 134 -6.36 5.67 8.82
CA THR A 134 -7.02 4.65 8.01
C THR A 134 -6.34 4.62 6.64
N SER A 135 -5.98 3.42 6.16
CA SER A 135 -5.61 3.25 4.75
C SER A 135 -6.87 3.11 3.92
N VAL A 136 -6.95 3.84 2.82
CA VAL A 136 -8.00 3.64 1.82
C VAL A 136 -7.35 3.20 0.53
N SER A 137 -7.73 2.01 0.06
CA SER A 137 -7.28 1.48 -1.21
C SER A 137 -8.32 1.80 -2.27
N PHE A 138 -7.90 2.48 -3.33
CA PHE A 138 -8.68 2.70 -4.54
C PHE A 138 -8.11 1.84 -5.65
N LEU A 139 -8.96 1.07 -6.31
CA LEU A 139 -8.58 0.18 -7.40
C LEU A 139 -9.54 0.41 -8.57
N ASN A 140 -9.01 0.59 -9.77
CA ASN A 140 -9.77 0.68 -11.01
C ASN A 140 -9.19 -0.33 -12.01
N HIS A 141 -9.98 -1.33 -12.37
CA HIS A 141 -9.54 -2.41 -13.23
C HIS A 141 -10.68 -2.93 -14.10
N THR A 142 -10.36 -3.45 -15.27
CA THR A 142 -11.33 -4.09 -16.16
C THR A 142 -11.19 -5.60 -16.05
N ILE A 143 -12.20 -6.26 -15.50
CA ILE A 143 -12.22 -7.70 -15.34
C ILE A 143 -12.56 -8.33 -16.70
N GLU A 144 -11.69 -9.20 -17.21
CA GLU A 144 -11.85 -9.79 -18.54
C GLU A 144 -12.85 -10.96 -18.58
N ASN A 145 -12.93 -11.71 -17.48
CA ASN A 145 -13.76 -12.90 -17.34
C ASN A 145 -14.76 -12.74 -16.19
N ASP A 146 -15.89 -13.44 -16.25
CA ASP A 146 -16.80 -13.50 -15.11
C ASP A 146 -16.08 -14.15 -13.92
N ILE A 147 -16.32 -13.65 -12.72
CA ILE A 147 -15.84 -14.24 -11.46
C ILE A 147 -17.04 -14.90 -10.78
N ASP A 148 -16.99 -16.22 -10.70
CA ASP A 148 -18.05 -17.05 -10.15
C ASP A 148 -17.77 -17.45 -8.69
N GLU A 149 -18.77 -18.04 -8.04
CA GLU A 149 -18.64 -18.63 -6.70
C GLU A 149 -17.51 -19.67 -6.66
N GLY A 150 -16.81 -19.75 -5.53
CA GLY A 150 -15.61 -20.61 -5.37
C GLY A 150 -14.31 -20.01 -5.90
N SER A 151 -14.31 -18.83 -6.52
CA SER A 151 -13.07 -18.12 -6.87
C SER A 151 -12.29 -17.72 -5.62
N GLU A 152 -10.96 -17.81 -5.63
CA GLU A 152 -10.12 -17.56 -4.46
C GLU A 152 -9.20 -16.35 -4.63
N VAL A 153 -9.05 -15.55 -3.56
CA VAL A 153 -7.98 -14.56 -3.42
C VAL A 153 -6.83 -15.17 -2.64
N LYS A 154 -5.63 -15.14 -3.23
CA LYS A 154 -4.38 -15.57 -2.61
C LYS A 154 -3.52 -14.34 -2.35
N ILE A 155 -2.99 -14.20 -1.14
CA ILE A 155 -2.14 -13.07 -0.75
C ILE A 155 -0.80 -13.54 -0.20
N GLU A 156 0.26 -12.84 -0.58
CA GLU A 156 1.60 -12.98 -0.03
C GLU A 156 2.12 -11.60 0.36
N VAL A 157 2.45 -11.41 1.63
CA VAL A 157 3.02 -10.17 2.17
C VAL A 157 4.42 -10.45 2.68
N SER A 158 5.35 -9.60 2.30
CA SER A 158 6.73 -9.62 2.78
C SER A 158 7.09 -8.33 3.50
N TYR A 159 7.86 -8.43 4.57
CA TYR A 159 8.46 -7.32 5.32
C TYR A 159 9.98 -7.37 5.19
N ASN A 160 10.57 -6.30 4.65
CA ASN A 160 12.00 -6.19 4.35
C ASN A 160 12.53 -7.41 3.56
N GLY A 161 11.73 -7.89 2.61
CA GLY A 161 12.06 -9.03 1.75
C GLY A 161 11.89 -10.41 2.39
N LYS A 162 11.40 -10.50 3.63
CA LYS A 162 11.06 -11.76 4.29
C LYS A 162 9.55 -11.96 4.30
N GLU A 163 9.09 -13.18 4.04
CA GLU A 163 7.68 -13.53 4.14
C GLU A 163 7.17 -13.23 5.55
N LEU A 164 6.13 -12.41 5.63
CA LEU A 164 5.44 -12.06 6.88
C LEU A 164 4.11 -12.79 6.98
N TYR A 165 3.42 -12.95 5.86
CA TYR A 165 2.07 -13.48 5.80
C TYR A 165 1.82 -14.11 4.44
N LYS A 166 1.19 -15.29 4.43
CA LYS A 166 0.74 -15.96 3.22
C LYS A 166 -0.58 -16.66 3.53
N ASN A 167 -1.62 -16.35 2.78
CA ASN A 167 -2.94 -16.94 3.01
C ASN A 167 -3.78 -16.91 1.74
N HIS A 168 -4.91 -17.61 1.77
CA HIS A 168 -5.93 -17.55 0.74
C HIS A 168 -7.33 -17.59 1.36
N TRP A 169 -8.31 -17.04 0.64
CA TRP A 169 -9.72 -17.05 1.02
C TRP A 169 -10.59 -17.16 -0.22
N GLU A 170 -11.81 -17.66 -0.07
CA GLU A 170 -12.81 -17.55 -1.11
C GLU A 170 -13.24 -16.08 -1.24
N LEU A 171 -13.21 -15.54 -2.45
CA LEU A 171 -13.49 -14.14 -2.73
C LEU A 171 -14.92 -13.78 -2.29
N CYS A 172 -15.89 -14.61 -2.65
CA CYS A 172 -17.31 -14.31 -2.50
C CYS A 172 -17.77 -14.25 -1.05
N THR A 173 -16.98 -14.80 -0.12
CA THR A 173 -17.26 -14.89 1.31
C THR A 173 -16.38 -13.97 2.15
N ILE A 174 -15.43 -13.24 1.54
CA ILE A 174 -14.39 -12.48 2.26
C ILE A 174 -14.94 -11.36 3.16
N ASP A 175 -16.11 -10.81 2.81
CA ASP A 175 -16.77 -9.70 3.49
C ASP A 175 -18.24 -10.01 3.80
N GLU A 176 -18.62 -11.29 3.85
CA GLU A 176 -20.00 -11.70 4.14
C GLU A 176 -20.47 -11.27 5.53
N ASP A 177 -19.56 -11.24 6.51
CA ASP A 177 -19.86 -10.80 7.88
C ASP A 177 -19.90 -9.26 8.02
N GLU A 178 -19.53 -8.51 6.98
CA GLU A 178 -19.46 -7.05 6.97
C GLU A 178 -20.67 -6.44 6.24
N GLU A 179 -21.91 -6.69 6.70
CA GLU A 179 -23.16 -6.33 5.98
C GLU A 179 -23.22 -4.87 5.48
N GLU A 180 -22.72 -3.92 6.25
CA GLU A 180 -22.73 -2.49 5.89
C GLU A 180 -21.59 -2.08 4.93
N ASP A 181 -20.49 -2.84 4.92
CA ASP A 181 -19.24 -2.53 4.19
C ASP A 181 -18.89 -3.60 3.13
N ARG A 182 -19.85 -4.48 2.82
CA ARG A 182 -19.71 -5.52 1.80
C ARG A 182 -19.55 -4.88 0.43
N ILE A 183 -18.42 -5.15 -0.22
CA ILE A 183 -18.07 -4.66 -1.56
C ILE A 183 -18.00 -5.79 -2.59
N VAL A 184 -17.96 -7.05 -2.15
CA VAL A 184 -17.90 -8.22 -3.03
C VAL A 184 -19.25 -8.93 -3.08
N PHE A 185 -19.86 -8.92 -4.28
CA PHE A 185 -21.09 -9.64 -4.56
C PHE A 185 -20.90 -10.53 -5.78
N CYS A 186 -20.91 -11.84 -5.55
CA CYS A 186 -20.81 -12.83 -6.61
C CYS A 186 -22.20 -13.18 -7.19
N PRO A 187 -22.29 -13.54 -8.48
CA PRO A 187 -21.20 -13.55 -9.46
C PRO A 187 -20.85 -12.13 -9.96
N ILE A 188 -19.57 -11.84 -10.13
CA ILE A 188 -19.09 -10.55 -10.66
C ILE A 188 -18.93 -10.68 -12.17
N LYS A 189 -19.76 -9.93 -12.92
CA LYS A 189 -19.66 -9.91 -14.38
C LYS A 189 -18.46 -9.14 -14.87
N LYS A 190 -17.88 -9.63 -15.98
CA LYS A 190 -16.80 -8.98 -16.72
C LYS A 190 -17.12 -7.52 -17.05
N GLY A 191 -16.08 -6.69 -17.11
CA GLY A 191 -16.18 -5.26 -17.41
C GLY A 191 -15.44 -4.39 -16.40
N PRO A 192 -15.53 -3.05 -16.57
CA PRO A 192 -14.84 -2.10 -15.70
C PRO A 192 -15.42 -2.14 -14.28
N ARG A 193 -14.53 -2.15 -13.29
CA ARG A 193 -14.87 -2.13 -11.87
C ARG A 193 -13.97 -1.15 -11.13
N THR A 194 -14.57 -0.47 -10.17
CA THR A 194 -13.88 0.39 -9.23
C THR A 194 -14.17 -0.10 -7.82
N TRP A 195 -13.13 -0.33 -7.04
CA TRP A 195 -13.24 -0.70 -5.64
C TRP A 195 -12.63 0.38 -4.76
N LYS A 196 -13.31 0.63 -3.64
CA LYS A 196 -12.80 1.44 -2.54
C LYS A 196 -12.93 0.58 -1.29
N LYS A 197 -11.81 0.25 -0.65
CA LYS A 197 -11.82 -0.44 0.66
C LYS A 197 -11.07 0.39 1.67
N GLU A 198 -11.74 0.65 2.79
CA GLU A 198 -11.14 1.27 3.95
C GLU A 198 -10.65 0.18 4.90
N MET A 199 -9.42 0.31 5.37
CA MET A 199 -8.83 -0.60 6.34
C MET A 199 -8.14 0.21 7.42
N LYS A 200 -8.42 -0.13 8.68
CA LYS A 200 -7.73 0.49 9.79
C LYS A 200 -6.30 -0.03 9.86
N ILE A 201 -5.32 0.87 9.79
CA ILE A 201 -3.92 0.48 9.99
C ILE A 201 -3.72 0.14 11.46
N PRO A 202 -3.24 -1.07 11.81
CA PRO A 202 -2.88 -1.37 13.18
C PRO A 202 -1.80 -0.41 13.68
N ASN A 203 -1.98 0.09 14.90
CA ASN A 203 -1.08 1.09 15.49
C ASN A 203 0.38 0.62 15.68
N TYR A 204 0.64 -0.68 15.53
CA TYR A 204 1.92 -1.32 15.85
C TYR A 204 2.69 -1.83 14.62
N LEU A 205 2.38 -1.37 13.39
CA LEU A 205 3.15 -1.78 12.21
C LEU A 205 4.62 -1.29 12.31
N PRO A 206 5.62 -2.20 12.27
CA PRO A 206 7.02 -1.81 12.25
C PRO A 206 7.37 -0.93 11.04
N LYS A 207 8.33 -0.02 11.22
CA LYS A 207 8.91 0.71 10.09
C LYS A 207 9.65 -0.22 9.15
N GLY A 208 9.56 0.02 7.85
CA GLY A 208 10.24 -0.78 6.83
C GLY A 208 9.47 -0.86 5.53
N ARG A 209 10.00 -1.67 4.61
CA ARG A 209 9.38 -1.91 3.31
C ARG A 209 8.46 -3.11 3.38
N TYR A 210 7.25 -2.94 2.91
CA TYR A 210 6.25 -3.98 2.77
C TYR A 210 5.95 -4.17 1.30
N THR A 211 5.92 -5.42 0.86
CA THR A 211 5.45 -5.77 -0.48
C THR A 211 4.33 -6.77 -0.35
N ALA A 212 3.20 -6.51 -0.99
CA ALA A 212 2.09 -7.43 -1.07
C ALA A 212 1.89 -7.88 -2.53
N LYS A 213 1.70 -9.17 -2.73
CA LYS A 213 1.22 -9.76 -3.97
C LYS A 213 -0.13 -10.36 -3.70
N ALA A 214 -1.09 -10.11 -4.57
CA ALA A 214 -2.39 -10.74 -4.54
C ALA A 214 -2.70 -11.34 -5.90
N TRP A 215 -3.37 -12.48 -5.90
CA TRP A 215 -3.91 -13.10 -7.10
C TRP A 215 -5.36 -13.48 -6.83
N LEU A 216 -6.24 -13.17 -7.76
CA LEU A 216 -7.57 -13.74 -7.83
C LEU A 216 -7.52 -14.87 -8.86
N VAL A 217 -7.92 -16.06 -8.44
CA VAL A 217 -7.98 -17.24 -9.30
C VAL A 217 -9.41 -17.77 -9.37
N ASP A 218 -9.77 -18.37 -10.50
CA ASP A 218 -11.03 -19.12 -10.62
C ASP A 218 -10.93 -20.52 -9.98
N ILE A 219 -12.02 -21.27 -10.06
CA ILE A 219 -12.13 -22.66 -9.56
C ILE A 219 -11.15 -23.64 -10.24
N ASP A 220 -10.63 -23.28 -11.42
CA ASP A 220 -9.67 -24.06 -12.20
C ASP A 220 -8.22 -23.59 -11.95
N GLU A 221 -7.99 -22.75 -10.93
CA GLU A 221 -6.69 -22.17 -10.58
C GLU A 221 -6.11 -21.22 -11.64
N LYS A 222 -6.94 -20.73 -12.57
CA LYS A 222 -6.52 -19.74 -13.56
C LYS A 222 -6.54 -18.35 -12.95
N ILE A 223 -5.44 -17.62 -13.11
CA ILE A 223 -5.33 -16.22 -12.68
C ILE A 223 -6.30 -15.35 -13.49
N LEU A 224 -7.20 -14.67 -12.79
CA LEU A 224 -8.16 -13.71 -13.35
C LEU A 224 -7.66 -12.27 -13.20
N VAL A 225 -7.11 -11.96 -12.02
CA VAL A 225 -6.58 -10.63 -11.66
C VAL A 225 -5.38 -10.85 -10.76
N CYS A 226 -4.43 -9.92 -10.78
CA CYS A 226 -3.32 -9.89 -9.86
C CYS A 226 -3.02 -8.45 -9.47
N GLY A 227 -2.39 -8.28 -8.32
CA GLY A 227 -1.98 -6.99 -7.83
C GLY A 227 -0.64 -7.11 -7.14
N PHE A 228 0.21 -6.10 -7.36
CA PHE A 228 1.42 -5.91 -6.60
C PHE A 228 1.39 -4.53 -5.95
N ALA A 229 1.61 -4.50 -4.64
CA ALA A 229 1.79 -3.27 -3.88
C ALA A 229 3.17 -3.25 -3.24
N ASP A 230 3.82 -2.09 -3.26
CA ASP A 230 5.11 -1.84 -2.64
C ASP A 230 5.04 -0.51 -1.90
N PHE A 231 5.13 -0.56 -0.58
CA PHE A 231 5.00 0.62 0.26
C PHE A 231 6.04 0.60 1.38
N THR A 232 6.43 1.81 1.81
CA THR A 232 7.40 2.00 2.88
C THR A 232 6.78 2.83 3.99
N LEU A 233 6.80 2.30 5.22
CA LEU A 233 6.34 2.97 6.45
C LEU A 233 7.55 3.45 7.28
#